data_AF-A0A444PR65-F1
#
_entry.id   AF-A0A444PR65-F1
#
_cell.length_a   1.000
_cell.length_b   1.000
_cell.length_c   1.000
_cell.angle_alpha   90.00
_cell.angle_beta   90.00
_cell.angle_gamma   90.00
#
_symmetry.space_group_name_H-M   'P 1'
#
loop_
_entity.id
_entity.type
_entity.pdbx_description
1 polymer ?
#
loop_
_entity_poly.entity_id
_entity_poly.type
_entity_poly.pdbx_seq_one_letter_code
_entity_poly.pdbx_strand_id
1 'polypeptide(L)'
;MTGATRRGRTARAVATLALTGGLVLAGTLPAAATGIPPATNDSDDGLPIGVTVPESTEPPSHGATTVDDAQLWWGLSREASGGAFAGGCNFLSAGLAGDSGGARVWGAVDGLYSAREGDVEIVKATAAGEWQRASFETKCLDAAGNAVTAASLSSSTDSQVVFSGGAGRIGDDGVDLRWTGSFTVAFYGGMTYWSASDPVLTVDASGTGRLTATLSGYGTSIEDLSTWEPIPGRTVVLAELRDVELGEGGFQVLPEYVGVEAAGAGQVPRTEANAPYWGAFPATFLGFQKLTGQTGYWLTSGGQRDPAKPATPITVNADARAPAIVPTTGGGAPSGGGATEIPRNDAVFAPRGPTTSAPPAVAATPQGTAQAASTVQRANAPLVPGASDVLTPLVLPLGGTLLAMLVSVLASLHLAGRLRFPWSRA
;
A
#
# COMPACT_ATOMS: atom_id res chain seq x y z
N MET A 1 9.58 3.65 -76.20
CA MET A 1 10.85 3.21 -76.83
C MET A 1 11.82 2.86 -75.72
N THR A 2 12.28 1.60 -75.71
CA THR A 2 13.62 1.11 -75.29
C THR A 2 14.23 1.74 -74.03
N GLY A 3 14.26 1.07 -72.88
CA GLY A 3 15.29 0.07 -72.53
C GLY A 3 16.32 0.74 -71.59
N ALA A 4 16.99 0.12 -70.62
CA ALA A 4 17.12 -1.28 -70.24
C ALA A 4 17.88 -1.35 -68.87
N THR A 5 17.55 -2.36 -68.06
CA THR A 5 18.46 -3.21 -67.22
C THR A 5 19.28 -2.55 -66.07
N ARG A 6 19.56 -3.13 -64.90
CA ARG A 6 19.83 -4.50 -64.39
C ARG A 6 19.41 -4.57 -62.90
N ARG A 7 18.71 -5.61 -62.43
CA ARG A 7 19.23 -6.86 -61.78
C ARG A 7 20.26 -6.67 -60.65
N GLY A 8 19.86 -7.10 -59.45
CA GLY A 8 20.75 -7.50 -58.35
C GLY A 8 19.99 -8.25 -57.25
N ARG A 9 20.23 -9.56 -57.15
CA ARG A 9 19.67 -10.53 -56.18
C ARG A 9 20.54 -10.58 -54.90
N THR A 10 20.04 -11.31 -53.89
CA THR A 10 20.74 -12.02 -52.78
C THR A 10 20.99 -11.20 -51.51
N ALA A 11 20.96 -11.74 -50.28
CA ALA A 11 20.49 -13.02 -49.72
C ALA A 11 20.52 -12.90 -48.18
N ARG A 12 19.71 -13.72 -47.50
CA ARG A 12 19.83 -14.05 -46.07
C ARG A 12 21.17 -14.75 -45.80
N ALA A 13 21.79 -14.47 -44.65
CA ALA A 13 22.80 -15.33 -44.05
C ALA A 13 22.62 -15.37 -42.52
N VAL A 14 22.40 -16.60 -42.03
CA VAL A 14 22.55 -17.06 -40.64
C VAL A 14 24.03 -17.35 -40.42
N ALA A 15 24.58 -16.99 -39.27
CA ALA A 15 25.90 -17.47 -38.85
C ALA A 15 25.92 -17.78 -37.35
N THR A 16 25.90 -19.08 -37.08
CA THR A 16 26.30 -19.74 -35.84
C THR A 16 27.83 -19.76 -35.78
N LEU A 17 28.44 -19.49 -34.61
CA LEU A 17 29.83 -19.87 -34.35
C LEU A 17 29.96 -20.42 -32.92
N ALA A 18 30.63 -21.55 -32.81
CA ALA A 18 30.96 -22.28 -31.58
C ALA A 18 32.49 -22.46 -31.48
N LEU A 19 32.93 -22.89 -30.28
CA LEU A 19 34.29 -23.26 -29.82
C LEU A 19 35.22 -22.07 -29.47
N THR A 20 35.99 -22.02 -28.38
CA THR A 20 36.64 -22.99 -27.44
C THR A 20 36.82 -22.28 -26.09
N GLY A 21 36.66 -22.87 -24.88
CA GLY A 21 37.49 -23.93 -24.31
C GLY A 21 38.75 -23.36 -23.63
N GLY A 22 38.65 -22.90 -22.37
CA GLY A 22 39.77 -22.36 -21.59
C GLY A 22 39.53 -22.43 -20.08
N LEU A 23 40.19 -23.39 -19.44
CA LEU A 23 40.16 -23.76 -18.02
C LEU A 23 41.07 -22.82 -17.21
N VAL A 24 40.58 -22.15 -16.15
CA VAL A 24 41.46 -21.57 -15.10
C VAL A 24 40.82 -21.73 -13.71
N LEU A 25 41.64 -22.26 -12.81
CA LEU A 25 41.39 -22.65 -11.42
C LEU A 25 40.94 -21.50 -10.51
N ALA A 26 40.14 -21.89 -9.52
CA ALA A 26 39.83 -21.13 -8.32
C ALA A 26 41.08 -20.81 -7.48
N GLY A 27 41.17 -19.57 -7.02
CA GLY A 27 42.15 -19.11 -6.03
C GLY A 27 41.48 -18.15 -5.06
N THR A 28 41.23 -18.63 -3.85
CA THR A 28 40.77 -17.87 -2.68
C THR A 28 41.88 -16.95 -2.18
N LEU A 29 41.57 -15.65 -1.97
CA LEU A 29 42.44 -14.72 -1.23
C LEU A 29 41.74 -14.25 0.05
N PRO A 30 42.34 -14.42 1.24
CA PRO A 30 41.93 -13.72 2.46
C PRO A 30 42.58 -12.32 2.53
N ALA A 31 41.79 -11.31 2.86
CA ALA A 31 42.29 -9.98 3.19
C ALA A 31 42.88 -10.00 4.61
N ALA A 32 44.20 -9.95 4.72
CA ALA A 32 44.92 -9.74 5.97
C ALA A 32 45.18 -8.25 6.17
N ALA A 33 44.79 -7.73 7.33
CA ALA A 33 45.11 -6.39 7.79
C ALA A 33 46.61 -6.24 8.05
N THR A 34 47.25 -5.25 7.43
CA THR A 34 48.61 -4.83 7.76
C THR A 34 48.57 -3.41 8.29
N GLY A 35 48.84 -3.26 9.59
CA GLY A 35 49.09 -1.98 10.24
C GLY A 35 50.37 -1.33 9.70
N ILE A 36 50.30 -0.03 9.42
CA ILE A 36 51.45 0.80 9.03
C ILE A 36 51.95 1.51 10.30
N PRO A 37 53.24 1.40 10.65
CA PRO A 37 53.82 2.12 11.80
C PRO A 37 54.05 3.61 11.48
N PRO A 38 54.17 4.48 12.49
CA PRO A 38 54.26 5.92 12.29
C PRO A 38 55.63 6.33 11.76
N ALA A 39 55.64 7.23 10.78
CA ALA A 39 56.83 7.92 10.33
C ALA A 39 57.08 9.14 11.23
N THR A 40 58.21 9.15 11.94
CA THR A 40 58.81 10.36 12.50
C THR A 40 59.92 10.81 11.56
N ASN A 41 59.88 12.06 11.10
CA ASN A 41 61.06 12.92 11.07
C ASN A 41 60.66 14.39 10.86
N ASP A 42 61.31 15.19 11.69
CA ASP A 42 61.31 16.64 11.79
C ASP A 42 61.57 17.38 10.48
N SER A 43 61.11 18.63 10.50
CA SER A 43 61.54 19.82 9.74
C SER A 43 60.53 20.30 8.70
N ASP A 44 59.55 21.12 9.15
CA ASP A 44 58.94 22.13 8.28
C ASP A 44 58.65 23.41 9.09
N ASP A 45 59.07 24.54 8.53
CA ASP A 45 59.10 25.84 9.17
C ASP A 45 57.69 26.37 9.47
N GLY A 46 57.54 26.91 10.68
CA GLY A 46 56.24 27.14 11.29
C GLY A 46 55.38 28.21 10.63
N LEU A 47 54.15 27.81 10.27
CA LEU A 47 52.93 28.47 10.69
C LEU A 47 51.89 27.38 11.02
N PRO A 48 51.55 27.13 12.29
CA PRO A 48 50.47 26.21 12.62
C PRO A 48 49.14 26.85 12.17
N ILE A 49 48.59 26.38 11.06
CA ILE A 49 47.17 26.61 10.76
C ILE A 49 46.38 25.71 11.71
N GLY A 50 46.03 26.25 12.87
CA GLY A 50 45.05 25.65 13.75
C GLY A 50 43.68 25.70 13.07
N VAL A 51 43.32 24.64 12.33
CA VAL A 51 41.93 24.41 11.94
C VAL A 51 41.23 23.86 13.17
N THR A 52 40.68 24.77 13.98
CA THR A 52 39.72 24.39 15.01
C THR A 52 38.40 24.10 14.30
N VAL A 53 38.11 22.82 14.03
CA VAL A 53 36.73 22.41 13.75
C VAL A 53 36.04 22.44 15.11
N PRO A 54 35.08 23.35 15.37
CA PRO A 54 34.29 23.26 16.58
C PRO A 54 33.55 21.91 16.54
N GLU A 55 33.93 21.00 17.45
CA GLU A 55 33.10 19.86 17.78
C GLU A 55 31.88 20.43 18.53
N SER A 56 30.86 20.86 17.77
CA SER A 56 29.54 21.10 18.33
C SER A 56 29.03 19.75 18.85
N THR A 57 29.18 19.54 20.15
CA THR A 57 28.68 18.36 20.87
C THR A 57 27.17 18.46 21.14
N GLU A 58 26.57 19.59 20.80
CA GLU A 58 25.15 19.84 20.89
C GLU A 58 24.52 19.60 19.51
N PRO A 59 23.51 18.73 19.40
CA PRO A 59 22.78 18.56 18.15
C PRO A 59 22.21 19.91 17.69
N PRO A 60 22.09 20.13 16.36
CA PRO A 60 21.52 21.36 15.85
C PRO A 60 20.13 21.59 16.47
N SER A 61 19.92 22.76 17.08
CA SER A 61 18.63 23.15 17.62
C SER A 61 17.76 23.75 16.54
N HIS A 62 16.55 23.20 16.38
CA HIS A 62 15.53 23.73 15.50
C HIS A 62 14.59 24.61 16.33
N GLY A 63 14.92 25.90 16.43
CA GLY A 63 14.04 26.87 17.08
C GLY A 63 12.62 26.79 16.52
N ALA A 64 11.61 26.83 17.39
CA ALA A 64 10.21 26.70 17.00
C ALA A 64 9.82 27.72 15.93
N THR A 65 9.56 27.22 14.73
CA THR A 65 9.26 28.00 13.53
C THR A 65 7.78 27.88 13.19
N THR A 66 7.17 29.01 12.82
CA THR A 66 5.79 29.02 12.31
C THR A 66 5.81 28.62 10.84
N VAL A 67 4.90 27.72 10.48
CA VAL A 67 4.75 27.20 9.12
C VAL A 67 3.35 27.53 8.61
N ASP A 68 3.24 27.90 7.34
CA ASP A 68 1.97 28.20 6.67
C ASP A 68 1.76 27.42 5.35
N ASP A 69 2.73 26.61 4.94
CA ASP A 69 2.66 25.79 3.73
C ASP A 69 3.34 24.41 3.92
N ALA A 70 3.05 23.75 5.03
CA ALA A 70 3.50 22.39 5.29
C ALA A 70 2.84 21.40 4.33
N GLN A 71 3.57 20.36 3.91
CA GLN A 71 2.98 19.22 3.22
C GLN A 71 2.97 17.96 4.08
N LEU A 72 1.92 17.15 3.95
CA LEU A 72 1.81 15.80 4.50
C LEU A 72 1.66 14.81 3.36
N TRP A 73 2.57 13.83 3.30
CA TRP A 73 2.54 12.73 2.33
C TRP A 73 2.36 11.40 3.05
N TRP A 74 1.41 10.58 2.61
CA TRP A 74 1.22 9.25 3.18
C TRP A 74 0.53 8.25 2.24
N GLY A 75 1.04 7.03 2.15
CA GLY A 75 0.42 5.91 1.42
C GLY A 75 -0.50 5.02 2.26
N LEU A 76 -0.58 5.25 3.58
CA LEU A 76 -1.20 4.38 4.58
C LEU A 76 -0.53 3.01 4.69
N SER A 77 -0.72 2.15 3.69
CA SER A 77 -0.14 0.81 3.59
C SER A 77 -0.07 0.36 2.13
N ARG A 78 0.72 -0.68 1.85
CA ARG A 78 0.71 -1.32 0.52
C ARG A 78 -0.59 -2.08 0.23
N GLU A 79 -1.34 -2.43 1.27
CA GLU A 79 -2.67 -3.00 1.13
C GLU A 79 -3.66 -1.98 0.56
N ALA A 80 -3.65 -0.74 1.04
CA ALA A 80 -4.53 0.34 0.58
C ALA A 80 -4.28 0.77 -0.87
N SER A 81 -3.13 0.40 -1.43
CA SER A 81 -2.69 0.75 -2.78
C SER A 81 -2.43 -0.49 -3.65
N GLY A 82 -2.80 -1.69 -3.18
CA GLY A 82 -2.54 -2.97 -3.83
C GLY A 82 -3.69 -3.51 -4.67
N GLY A 83 -3.45 -4.63 -5.37
CA GLY A 83 -4.51 -5.36 -6.06
C GLY A 83 -5.45 -6.06 -5.08
N ALA A 84 -6.73 -6.12 -5.43
CA ALA A 84 -7.78 -6.70 -4.60
C ALA A 84 -8.27 -8.03 -5.21
N PHE A 85 -8.79 -8.93 -4.36
CA PHE A 85 -9.32 -10.22 -4.83
C PHE A 85 -10.60 -10.08 -5.69
N ALA A 86 -11.28 -8.94 -5.58
CA ALA A 86 -12.38 -8.52 -6.44
C ALA A 86 -12.33 -7.00 -6.64
N GLY A 87 -12.99 -6.49 -7.70
CA GLY A 87 -13.05 -5.06 -7.98
C GLY A 87 -11.74 -4.45 -8.53
N GLY A 88 -10.73 -5.26 -8.81
CA GLY A 88 -9.47 -4.84 -9.42
C GLY A 88 -8.41 -4.45 -8.40
N CYS A 89 -8.55 -3.28 -7.77
CA CYS A 89 -7.56 -2.77 -6.82
C CYS A 89 -8.19 -2.01 -5.65
N ASN A 90 -7.41 -1.82 -4.59
CA ASN A 90 -7.64 -0.81 -3.56
C ASN A 90 -6.95 0.49 -4.01
N PHE A 91 -7.55 1.64 -3.74
CA PHE A 91 -7.02 2.91 -4.18
C PHE A 91 -7.39 4.07 -3.25
N LEU A 92 -6.62 5.15 -3.38
CA LEU A 92 -6.89 6.44 -2.74
C LEU A 92 -7.60 7.38 -3.72
N SER A 93 -8.49 8.21 -3.20
CA SER A 93 -9.13 9.32 -3.91
C SER A 93 -8.96 10.58 -3.08
N ALA A 94 -8.69 11.72 -3.72
CA ALA A 94 -8.82 13.01 -3.06
C ALA A 94 -10.32 13.29 -2.82
N GLY A 95 -10.60 14.05 -1.77
CA GLY A 95 -11.96 14.44 -1.40
C GLY A 95 -12.70 13.46 -0.49
N LEU A 96 -13.82 13.96 0.00
CA LEU A 96 -14.83 13.18 0.71
C LEU A 96 -15.75 12.53 -0.32
N ALA A 97 -15.62 11.22 -0.52
CA ALA A 97 -16.48 10.51 -1.46
C ALA A 97 -17.94 10.54 -1.01
N GLY A 98 -18.82 10.87 -1.96
CA GLY A 98 -20.27 10.83 -1.74
C GLY A 98 -20.83 9.41 -1.63
N ASP A 99 -22.16 9.31 -1.63
CA ASP A 99 -22.85 8.02 -1.56
C ASP A 99 -22.80 7.30 -2.92
N SER A 100 -22.21 6.11 -2.95
CA SER A 100 -22.19 5.25 -4.13
C SER A 100 -23.51 4.52 -4.38
N GLY A 101 -24.42 4.52 -3.39
CA GLY A 101 -25.70 3.84 -3.41
C GLY A 101 -25.63 2.35 -3.07
N GLY A 102 -24.47 1.83 -2.66
CA GLY A 102 -24.30 0.44 -2.24
C GLY A 102 -22.89 -0.10 -2.42
N ALA A 103 -22.65 -1.33 -1.95
CA ALA A 103 -21.36 -2.00 -2.07
C ALA A 103 -21.06 -2.44 -3.52
N ARG A 104 -20.53 -1.53 -4.33
CA ARG A 104 -20.23 -1.77 -5.76
C ARG A 104 -18.89 -1.18 -6.19
N VAL A 105 -18.38 -1.68 -7.30
CA VAL A 105 -17.21 -1.10 -7.96
C VAL A 105 -17.56 0.29 -8.50
N TRP A 106 -16.66 1.24 -8.31
CA TRP A 106 -16.77 2.59 -8.85
C TRP A 106 -16.37 2.62 -10.32
N GLY A 107 -17.19 3.25 -11.15
CA GLY A 107 -16.91 3.66 -12.52
C GLY A 107 -16.53 5.13 -12.60
N ALA A 108 -15.88 5.53 -13.69
CA ALA A 108 -15.45 6.91 -13.92
C ALA A 108 -16.63 7.90 -13.89
N VAL A 109 -17.79 7.45 -14.37
CA VAL A 109 -19.01 8.27 -14.46
C VAL A 109 -19.69 8.51 -13.11
N ASP A 110 -19.29 7.81 -12.05
CA ASP A 110 -19.88 7.99 -10.73
C ASP A 110 -19.49 9.32 -10.08
N GLY A 111 -18.37 9.92 -10.50
CA GLY A 111 -17.84 11.15 -9.89
C GLY A 111 -17.34 10.97 -8.45
N LEU A 112 -17.19 9.73 -7.97
CA LEU A 112 -16.72 9.41 -6.62
C LEU A 112 -15.20 9.43 -6.47
N TYR A 113 -14.47 9.25 -7.57
CA TYR A 113 -13.02 9.33 -7.61
C TYR A 113 -12.57 10.71 -8.08
N SER A 114 -11.61 11.28 -7.36
CA SER A 114 -10.84 12.43 -7.79
C SER A 114 -9.35 12.21 -7.54
N ALA A 115 -8.52 12.65 -8.47
CA ALA A 115 -7.08 12.71 -8.25
C ALA A 115 -6.64 13.98 -7.50
N ARG A 116 -7.50 15.01 -7.44
CA ARG A 116 -7.26 16.25 -6.70
C ARG A 116 -8.56 16.91 -6.27
N GLU A 117 -8.61 17.35 -5.03
CA GLU A 117 -9.71 18.16 -4.49
C GLU A 117 -9.14 19.18 -3.51
N GLY A 118 -9.33 20.48 -3.80
CA GLY A 118 -8.68 21.56 -3.05
C GLY A 118 -7.16 21.41 -3.02
N ASP A 119 -6.62 21.40 -1.80
CA ASP A 119 -5.19 21.25 -1.50
C ASP A 119 -4.77 19.80 -1.25
N VAL A 120 -5.65 18.84 -1.58
CA VAL A 120 -5.39 17.41 -1.50
C VAL A 120 -5.19 16.82 -2.88
N GLU A 121 -4.10 16.07 -3.07
CA GLU A 121 -3.76 15.40 -4.32
C GLU A 121 -3.41 13.93 -4.08
N ILE A 122 -3.80 13.04 -5.00
CA ILE A 122 -3.32 11.67 -5.03
C ILE A 122 -2.23 11.56 -6.08
N VAL A 123 -1.05 11.15 -5.64
CA VAL A 123 0.14 10.96 -6.48
C VAL A 123 0.55 9.50 -6.50
N LYS A 124 1.30 9.13 -7.54
CA LYS A 124 1.82 7.78 -7.76
C LYS A 124 3.27 7.85 -8.19
N ALA A 125 4.02 6.83 -7.82
CA ALA A 125 5.35 6.62 -8.36
C ALA A 125 5.31 6.39 -9.88
N THR A 126 6.35 6.87 -10.56
CA THR A 126 6.60 6.62 -11.98
C THR A 126 7.78 5.66 -12.13
N ALA A 127 7.92 5.04 -13.31
CA ALA A 127 9.08 4.20 -13.62
C ALA A 127 10.44 4.92 -13.50
N ALA A 128 10.43 6.26 -13.53
CA ALA A 128 11.64 7.08 -13.37
C ALA A 128 12.02 7.33 -11.90
N GLY A 129 11.23 6.85 -10.93
CA GLY A 129 11.39 7.17 -9.51
C GLY A 129 10.80 8.53 -9.10
N GLU A 130 10.15 9.22 -10.03
CA GLU A 130 9.43 10.49 -9.79
C GLU A 130 7.98 10.26 -9.36
N TRP A 131 7.31 11.31 -8.91
CA TRP A 131 5.90 11.31 -8.54
C TRP A 131 5.05 12.03 -9.57
N GLN A 132 3.90 11.45 -9.92
CA GLN A 132 2.91 12.06 -10.81
C GLN A 132 1.50 11.96 -10.24
N ARG A 133 0.64 12.92 -10.60
CA ARG A 133 -0.78 12.86 -10.26
C ARG A 133 -1.41 11.57 -10.79
N ALA A 134 -2.22 10.92 -9.96
CA ALA A 134 -3.04 9.79 -10.36
C ALA A 134 -4.15 10.20 -11.35
N SER A 135 -4.83 9.21 -11.91
CA SER A 135 -6.06 9.39 -12.68
C SER A 135 -6.95 8.17 -12.44
N PHE A 136 -8.22 8.25 -12.85
CA PHE A 136 -9.11 7.11 -12.70
C PHE A 136 -8.59 5.89 -13.47
N GLU A 137 -7.96 6.11 -14.62
CA GLU A 137 -7.38 5.10 -15.51
C GLU A 137 -6.12 4.50 -14.90
N THR A 138 -5.28 5.31 -14.26
CA THR A 138 -3.99 4.87 -13.70
C THR A 138 -4.08 4.42 -12.25
N LYS A 139 -5.22 4.59 -11.55
CA LYS A 139 -5.35 4.28 -10.11
C LYS A 139 -4.99 2.84 -9.75
N CYS A 140 -5.17 1.88 -10.66
CA CYS A 140 -4.81 0.47 -10.46
C CYS A 140 -3.50 0.05 -11.14
N LEU A 141 -2.68 0.99 -11.63
CA LEU A 141 -1.41 0.70 -12.28
C LEU A 141 -0.23 0.98 -11.34
N ASP A 142 0.78 0.12 -11.38
CA ASP A 142 2.07 0.34 -10.73
C ASP A 142 2.94 1.34 -11.51
N ALA A 143 4.11 1.67 -10.96
CA ALA A 143 5.05 2.60 -11.57
C ALA A 143 5.49 2.21 -12.99
N ALA A 144 5.50 0.90 -13.30
CA ALA A 144 5.85 0.37 -14.61
C ALA A 144 4.62 0.26 -15.55
N GLY A 145 3.44 0.68 -15.11
CA GLY A 145 2.20 0.65 -15.88
C GLY A 145 1.47 -0.69 -15.86
N ASN A 146 1.88 -1.65 -15.03
CA ASN A 146 1.19 -2.94 -14.91
C ASN A 146 0.03 -2.84 -13.92
N ALA A 147 -1.04 -3.60 -14.18
CA ALA A 147 -2.13 -3.71 -13.23
C ALA A 147 -1.67 -4.38 -11.93
N VAL A 148 -1.99 -3.78 -10.78
CA VAL A 148 -1.70 -4.39 -9.49
C VAL A 148 -2.56 -5.63 -9.23
N THR A 149 -2.02 -6.60 -8.49
CA THR A 149 -2.65 -7.90 -8.26
C THR A 149 -2.61 -8.30 -6.79
N ALA A 150 -3.66 -8.97 -6.32
CA ALA A 150 -3.70 -9.57 -4.98
C ALA A 150 -2.77 -10.78 -4.84
N ALA A 151 -2.31 -11.36 -5.95
CA ALA A 151 -1.46 -12.55 -5.96
C ALA A 151 0.02 -12.25 -5.60
N SER A 152 0.41 -10.98 -5.49
CA SER A 152 1.78 -10.58 -5.16
C SER A 152 1.81 -9.64 -3.96
N LEU A 153 2.65 -9.98 -2.99
CA LEU A 153 2.85 -9.19 -1.75
C LEU A 153 3.55 -7.86 -2.00
N SER A 154 4.32 -7.76 -3.08
CA SER A 154 5.00 -6.53 -3.49
C SER A 154 4.18 -5.70 -4.48
N SER A 155 3.05 -6.22 -4.98
CA SER A 155 2.23 -5.50 -5.95
C SER A 155 1.43 -4.40 -5.25
N SER A 156 1.83 -3.18 -5.59
CA SER A 156 1.36 -1.92 -5.03
C SER A 156 1.47 -0.88 -6.12
N THR A 157 0.55 0.08 -6.07
CA THR A 157 0.64 1.28 -6.89
C THR A 157 1.53 2.36 -6.28
N ASP A 158 1.90 2.16 -5.01
CA ASP A 158 2.61 3.11 -4.17
C ASP A 158 1.96 4.50 -4.18
N SER A 159 0.64 4.54 -4.37
CA SER A 159 -0.12 5.79 -4.37
C SER A 159 -0.06 6.44 -2.99
N GLN A 160 0.10 7.76 -2.95
CA GLN A 160 0.10 8.54 -1.71
C GLN A 160 -0.92 9.67 -1.80
N VAL A 161 -1.54 10.00 -0.66
CA VAL A 161 -2.23 11.27 -0.49
C VAL A 161 -1.21 12.33 -0.10
N VAL A 162 -1.35 13.52 -0.71
CA VAL A 162 -0.58 14.72 -0.42
C VAL A 162 -1.53 15.81 0.01
N PHE A 163 -1.38 16.31 1.23
CA PHE A 163 -1.99 17.56 1.67
C PHE A 163 -0.97 18.68 1.56
N SER A 164 -1.36 19.83 1.02
CA SER A 164 -0.56 21.07 0.99
C SER A 164 -1.22 22.18 1.82
N GLY A 165 -0.54 23.31 2.02
CA GLY A 165 -1.11 24.45 2.74
C GLY A 165 -1.29 24.21 4.25
N GLY A 166 -0.54 23.27 4.83
CA GLY A 166 -0.61 22.99 6.25
C GLY A 166 -0.03 24.13 7.08
N ALA A 167 -0.68 24.46 8.18
CA ALA A 167 -0.26 25.57 9.03
C ALA A 167 -0.07 25.14 10.49
N GLY A 168 0.88 25.78 11.18
CA GLY A 168 1.15 25.54 12.59
C GLY A 168 2.59 25.81 13.00
N ARG A 169 3.16 24.95 13.84
CA ARG A 169 4.50 25.10 14.41
C ARG A 169 5.31 23.80 14.29
N ILE A 170 6.61 23.94 14.04
CA ILE A 170 7.60 22.86 14.04
C ILE A 170 8.89 23.33 14.70
N GLY A 171 9.48 22.51 15.57
CA GLY A 171 10.78 22.76 16.19
C GLY A 171 11.03 21.87 17.41
N ASP A 172 12.06 22.16 18.19
CA ASP A 172 12.52 21.32 19.31
C ASP A 172 11.46 21.09 20.40
N ASP A 173 10.54 22.02 20.58
CA ASP A 173 9.43 21.90 21.53
C ASP A 173 8.33 20.92 21.06
N GLY A 174 8.41 20.47 19.79
CA GLY A 174 7.45 19.58 19.16
C GLY A 174 6.86 20.13 17.85
N VAL A 175 5.82 19.43 17.38
CA VAL A 175 5.09 19.71 16.14
C VAL A 175 3.62 19.85 16.44
N ASP A 176 2.97 20.92 15.96
CA ASP A 176 1.51 21.07 15.89
C ASP A 176 1.17 21.60 14.50
N LEU A 177 0.71 20.73 13.61
CA LEU A 177 0.38 21.05 12.22
C LEU A 177 -1.03 20.59 11.86
N ARG A 178 -1.68 21.38 11.01
CA ARG A 178 -3.09 21.19 10.64
C ARG A 178 -3.22 21.37 9.13
N TRP A 179 -3.92 20.48 8.47
CA TRP A 179 -4.30 20.63 7.07
C TRP A 179 -5.82 20.66 6.93
N THR A 180 -6.29 21.27 5.85
CA THR A 180 -7.71 21.28 5.48
C THR A 180 -7.93 20.39 4.27
N GLY A 181 -9.04 19.67 4.24
CA GLY A 181 -9.45 18.84 3.11
C GLY A 181 -9.58 17.37 3.49
N SER A 182 -9.89 16.54 2.49
CA SER A 182 -10.24 15.15 2.72
C SER A 182 -9.59 14.22 1.72
N PHE A 183 -9.45 12.96 2.10
CA PHE A 183 -9.20 11.87 1.16
C PHE A 183 -10.08 10.67 1.52
N THR A 184 -10.26 9.78 0.55
CA THR A 184 -11.02 8.55 0.67
C THR A 184 -10.14 7.35 0.36
N VAL A 185 -10.29 6.29 1.16
CA VAL A 185 -9.68 4.99 0.93
C VAL A 185 -10.77 4.03 0.47
N ALA A 186 -10.60 3.49 -0.74
CA ALA A 186 -11.52 2.57 -1.37
C ALA A 186 -10.91 1.17 -1.45
N PHE A 187 -11.63 0.19 -0.91
CA PHE A 187 -11.27 -1.22 -0.99
C PHE A 187 -12.16 -1.96 -2.00
N TYR A 188 -11.62 -2.99 -2.64
CA TYR A 188 -12.30 -3.81 -3.66
C TYR A 188 -12.93 -2.99 -4.78
N GLY A 189 -12.18 -2.03 -5.33
CA GLY A 189 -12.68 -1.18 -6.39
C GLY A 189 -13.74 -0.16 -5.94
N GLY A 190 -13.94 0.04 -4.62
CA GLY A 190 -14.95 0.95 -4.08
C GLY A 190 -16.15 0.27 -3.43
N MET A 191 -16.18 -1.07 -3.32
CA MET A 191 -17.28 -1.79 -2.66
C MET A 191 -17.38 -1.48 -1.16
N THR A 192 -16.29 -1.04 -0.53
CA THR A 192 -16.29 -0.48 0.82
C THR A 192 -15.28 0.64 0.89
N TYR A 193 -15.62 1.74 1.55
CA TYR A 193 -14.75 2.91 1.63
C TYR A 193 -15.06 3.77 2.84
N TRP A 194 -14.07 4.57 3.21
CA TRP A 194 -14.14 5.57 4.26
C TRP A 194 -13.26 6.75 3.90
N SER A 195 -13.56 7.89 4.49
CA SER A 195 -12.85 9.13 4.25
C SER A 195 -12.28 9.70 5.54
N ALA A 196 -11.11 10.31 5.47
CA ALA A 196 -10.52 11.11 6.53
C ALA A 196 -10.49 12.57 6.09
N SER A 197 -10.83 13.47 7.02
CA SER A 197 -10.86 14.92 6.81
C SER A 197 -10.09 15.65 7.88
N ASP A 198 -9.49 16.77 7.47
CA ASP A 198 -8.83 17.77 8.32
C ASP A 198 -7.81 17.15 9.28
N PRO A 199 -6.71 16.56 8.76
CA PRO A 199 -5.75 15.89 9.60
C PRO A 199 -5.00 16.88 10.49
N VAL A 200 -4.76 16.47 11.73
CA VAL A 200 -3.99 17.21 12.74
C VAL A 200 -2.86 16.31 13.24
N LEU A 201 -1.64 16.81 13.11
CA LEU A 201 -0.43 16.18 13.61
C LEU A 201 0.04 16.90 14.87
N THR A 202 0.22 16.13 15.94
CA THR A 202 0.82 16.62 17.18
C THR A 202 1.97 15.69 17.58
N VAL A 203 3.16 16.23 17.78
CA VAL A 203 4.35 15.52 18.27
C VAL A 203 4.93 16.33 19.42
N ASP A 204 5.28 15.70 20.53
CA ASP A 204 5.95 16.36 21.64
C ASP A 204 7.47 16.43 21.45
N ALA A 205 8.15 17.14 22.35
CA ALA A 205 9.61 17.28 22.34
C ALA A 205 10.37 15.94 22.49
N SER A 206 9.71 14.85 22.90
CA SER A 206 10.32 13.51 22.96
C SER A 206 10.22 12.73 21.65
N GLY A 207 9.61 13.32 20.62
CA GLY A 207 9.35 12.65 19.35
C GLY A 207 8.17 11.68 19.39
N THR A 208 7.32 11.73 20.44
CA THR A 208 6.10 10.93 20.54
C THR A 208 4.91 11.74 20.06
N GLY A 209 4.05 11.15 19.24
CA GLY A 209 2.96 11.93 18.64
C GLY A 209 1.87 11.12 17.97
N ARG A 210 0.91 11.85 17.39
CA ARG A 210 -0.28 11.32 16.74
C ARG A 210 -0.63 12.11 15.50
N LEU A 211 -1.03 11.38 14.45
CA LEU A 211 -1.82 11.94 13.36
C LEU A 211 -3.28 11.57 13.61
N THR A 212 -4.14 12.57 13.73
CA THR A 212 -5.59 12.41 13.91
C THR A 212 -6.34 13.00 12.72
N ALA A 213 -7.56 12.53 12.47
CA ALA A 213 -8.46 13.11 11.47
C ALA A 213 -9.92 12.80 11.83
N THR A 214 -10.86 13.49 11.19
CA THR A 214 -12.28 13.15 11.26
C THR A 214 -12.60 12.08 10.21
N LEU A 215 -12.99 10.89 10.67
CA LEU A 215 -13.35 9.77 9.80
C LEU A 215 -14.86 9.65 9.63
N SER A 216 -15.28 9.38 8.41
CA SER A 216 -16.67 9.09 8.01
C SER A 216 -16.67 8.06 6.88
N GLY A 217 -17.84 7.59 6.46
CA GLY A 217 -17.93 6.60 5.38
C GLY A 217 -19.25 5.85 5.42
N TYR A 218 -19.22 4.60 4.95
CA TYR A 218 -20.41 3.76 4.90
C TYR A 218 -20.14 2.40 5.54
N GLY A 219 -21.08 1.96 6.36
CA GLY A 219 -21.09 0.64 6.95
C GLY A 219 -21.58 -0.40 5.96
N THR A 220 -20.90 -1.55 5.94
CA THR A 220 -21.20 -2.69 5.05
C THR A 220 -21.19 -3.98 5.86
N SER A 221 -21.80 -5.05 5.35
CA SER A 221 -21.75 -6.38 5.96
C SER A 221 -21.45 -7.43 4.89
N ILE A 222 -20.61 -8.41 5.24
CA ILE A 222 -20.36 -9.57 4.38
C ILE A 222 -21.49 -10.61 4.50
N GLU A 223 -22.21 -10.59 5.63
CA GLU A 223 -23.38 -11.44 5.91
C GLU A 223 -24.65 -10.90 5.25
N ASP A 224 -24.79 -9.58 5.15
CA ASP A 224 -25.90 -8.88 4.49
C ASP A 224 -25.38 -7.80 3.54
N LEU A 225 -25.24 -8.17 2.27
CA LEU A 225 -24.76 -7.31 1.19
C LEU A 225 -25.72 -6.16 0.84
N SER A 226 -26.93 -6.09 1.44
CA SER A 226 -27.83 -4.95 1.31
C SER A 226 -27.52 -3.80 2.29
N THR A 227 -26.66 -4.06 3.28
CA THR A 227 -26.25 -3.06 4.27
C THR A 227 -25.41 -1.96 3.61
N TRP A 228 -25.90 -0.72 3.69
CA TRP A 228 -25.20 0.48 3.23
C TRP A 228 -25.65 1.69 4.04
N GLU A 229 -24.97 1.98 5.15
CA GLU A 229 -25.41 3.00 6.10
C GLU A 229 -24.35 4.07 6.32
N PRO A 230 -24.69 5.37 6.29
CA PRO A 230 -23.72 6.43 6.55
C PRO A 230 -23.21 6.34 8.00
N ILE A 231 -21.90 6.43 8.15
CA ILE A 231 -21.22 6.49 9.45
C ILE A 231 -20.95 7.97 9.78
N PRO A 232 -21.50 8.50 10.88
CA PRO A 232 -21.25 9.88 11.29
C PRO A 232 -19.76 10.17 11.52
N GLY A 233 -19.35 11.38 11.15
CA GLY A 233 -18.00 11.88 11.33
C GLY A 233 -17.54 11.81 12.79
N ARG A 234 -16.32 11.29 13.02
CA ARG A 234 -15.70 11.28 14.35
C ARG A 234 -14.18 11.38 14.30
N THR A 235 -13.60 12.04 15.28
CA THR A 235 -12.14 12.13 15.40
C THR A 235 -11.54 10.78 15.79
N VAL A 236 -10.52 10.36 15.04
CA VAL A 236 -9.83 9.07 15.19
C VAL A 236 -8.32 9.29 15.08
N VAL A 237 -7.53 8.51 15.82
CA VAL A 237 -6.08 8.44 15.65
C VAL A 237 -5.76 7.56 14.45
N LEU A 238 -5.27 8.16 13.36
CA LEU A 238 -4.86 7.44 12.15
C LEU A 238 -3.50 6.76 12.32
N ALA A 239 -2.56 7.41 12.99
CA ALA A 239 -1.22 6.92 13.23
C ALA A 239 -0.71 7.36 14.61
N GLU A 240 -0.02 6.45 15.29
CA GLU A 240 0.80 6.73 16.48
C GLU A 240 2.26 6.78 16.01
N LEU A 241 3.01 7.75 16.52
CA LEU A 241 4.38 8.05 16.09
C LEU A 241 5.31 8.00 17.31
N ARG A 242 6.51 7.44 17.10
CA ARG A 242 7.62 7.44 18.05
C ARG A 242 8.90 7.80 17.30
N ASP A 243 9.89 8.24 18.07
CA ASP A 243 11.25 8.53 17.57
C ASP A 243 11.23 9.48 16.35
N VAL A 244 10.34 10.48 16.39
CA VAL A 244 10.30 11.53 15.37
C VAL A 244 11.54 12.40 15.49
N GLU A 245 12.42 12.31 14.50
CA GLU A 245 13.61 13.15 14.37
C GLU A 245 13.32 14.31 13.41
N LEU A 246 13.39 15.54 13.92
CA LEU A 246 13.19 16.74 13.10
C LEU A 246 14.48 17.08 12.35
N GLY A 247 14.36 17.26 11.04
CA GLY A 247 15.41 17.83 10.19
C GLY A 247 15.09 19.25 9.74
N GLU A 248 16.05 19.88 9.07
CA GLU A 248 15.99 21.28 8.63
C GLU A 248 14.82 21.60 7.67
N GLY A 249 14.28 20.60 6.96
CA GLY A 249 13.17 20.75 6.00
C GLY A 249 11.87 20.04 6.39
N GLY A 250 11.80 19.41 7.56
CA GLY A 250 10.72 18.51 7.96
C GLY A 250 11.25 17.16 8.43
N PHE A 251 10.45 16.11 8.31
CA PHE A 251 10.83 14.77 8.77
C PHE A 251 10.13 13.65 8.00
N GLN A 252 10.67 12.44 8.13
CA GLN A 252 10.01 11.20 7.72
C GLN A 252 10.00 10.23 8.90
N VAL A 253 8.85 9.62 9.17
CA VAL A 253 8.68 8.68 10.28
C VAL A 253 7.84 7.49 9.84
N LEU A 254 8.16 6.30 10.33
CA LEU A 254 7.33 5.12 10.14
C LEU A 254 6.32 5.03 11.29
N PRO A 255 5.00 5.07 11.03
CA PRO A 255 4.02 4.88 12.09
C PRO A 255 4.10 3.53 12.78
N GLU A 256 3.69 3.49 14.05
CA GLU A 256 3.57 2.26 14.82
C GLU A 256 2.59 1.29 14.13
N TYR A 257 3.06 0.07 13.88
CA TYR A 257 2.24 -1.04 13.39
C TYR A 257 2.81 -2.38 13.84
N VAL A 258 4.06 -2.67 13.47
CA VAL A 258 4.70 -3.98 13.74
C VAL A 258 4.91 -4.12 15.25
N GLY A 259 4.49 -5.24 15.81
CA GLY A 259 4.52 -5.51 17.24
C GLY A 259 3.33 -4.95 18.01
N VAL A 260 2.47 -4.13 17.40
CA VAL A 260 1.27 -3.58 18.06
C VAL A 260 0.20 -4.65 18.20
N GLU A 261 -0.22 -4.88 19.44
CA GLU A 261 -1.29 -5.80 19.80
C GLU A 261 -2.67 -5.13 19.69
N ALA A 262 -3.64 -5.83 19.09
CA ALA A 262 -5.03 -5.41 18.95
C ALA A 262 -5.97 -6.50 19.50
N ALA A 263 -5.89 -6.72 20.82
CA ALA A 263 -6.70 -7.72 21.51
C ALA A 263 -8.21 -7.52 21.26
N GLY A 264 -8.91 -8.59 20.91
CA GLY A 264 -10.36 -8.56 20.64
C GLY A 264 -10.77 -7.93 19.29
N ALA A 265 -9.83 -7.48 18.46
CA ALA A 265 -10.11 -6.95 17.12
C ALA A 265 -10.08 -8.02 16.02
N GLY A 266 -9.82 -9.28 16.36
CA GLY A 266 -9.67 -10.38 15.38
C GLY A 266 -8.24 -10.55 14.85
N GLN A 267 -7.24 -9.97 15.51
CA GLN A 267 -5.83 -10.21 15.21
C GLN A 267 -5.45 -11.65 15.53
N VAL A 268 -4.79 -12.33 14.60
CA VAL A 268 -4.34 -13.72 14.82
C VAL A 268 -3.17 -13.76 15.80
N PRO A 269 -2.94 -14.87 16.52
CA PRO A 269 -1.78 -15.00 17.38
C PRO A 269 -0.46 -14.74 16.64
N ARG A 270 0.48 -14.10 17.33
CA ARG A 270 1.84 -13.93 16.81
C ARG A 270 2.54 -15.29 16.75
N THR A 271 3.22 -15.54 15.64
CA THR A 271 4.07 -16.71 15.37
C THR A 271 5.40 -16.22 14.84
N GLU A 272 6.40 -17.10 14.79
CA GLU A 272 7.68 -16.78 14.15
C GLU A 272 7.50 -16.38 12.67
N ALA A 273 6.61 -17.08 11.96
CA ALA A 273 6.36 -16.85 10.53
C ALA A 273 5.71 -15.51 10.20
N ASN A 274 4.85 -14.98 11.09
CA ASN A 274 4.21 -13.69 10.88
C ASN A 274 4.88 -12.54 11.64
N ALA A 275 5.83 -12.82 12.54
CA ALA A 275 6.50 -11.80 13.36
C ALA A 275 7.02 -10.56 12.61
N PRO A 276 7.56 -10.65 11.36
CA PRO A 276 8.06 -9.48 10.64
C PRO A 276 7.00 -8.44 10.23
N TYR A 277 5.73 -8.86 10.16
CA TYR A 277 4.60 -8.01 9.76
C TYR A 277 3.41 -8.16 10.70
N TRP A 278 3.61 -8.81 11.85
CA TRP A 278 2.57 -9.00 12.84
C TRP A 278 2.35 -7.67 13.56
N GLY A 279 1.14 -7.14 13.49
CA GLY A 279 0.88 -5.78 13.94
C GLY A 279 -0.55 -5.31 13.69
N ALA A 280 -0.78 -4.05 14.03
CA ALA A 280 -2.08 -3.42 13.95
C ALA A 280 -1.96 -1.88 13.89
N PHE A 281 -2.87 -1.25 13.15
CA PHE A 281 -3.10 0.19 13.25
C PHE A 281 -3.71 0.58 14.61
N PRO A 282 -3.77 1.89 14.96
CA PRO A 282 -4.25 2.34 16.27
C PRO A 282 -5.66 1.85 16.64
N ALA A 283 -5.91 1.65 17.92
CA ALA A 283 -7.16 1.04 18.40
C ALA A 283 -8.42 1.84 18.03
N THR A 284 -8.38 3.18 18.11
CA THR A 284 -9.54 4.01 17.72
C THR A 284 -9.83 3.88 16.22
N PHE A 285 -8.79 3.69 15.41
CA PHE A 285 -8.92 3.42 13.98
C PHE A 285 -9.52 2.04 13.72
N LEU A 286 -9.02 0.98 14.36
CA LEU A 286 -9.62 -0.35 14.26
C LEU A 286 -11.09 -0.37 14.71
N GLY A 287 -11.42 0.40 15.75
CA GLY A 287 -12.78 0.58 16.22
C GLY A 287 -13.69 1.25 15.18
N PHE A 288 -13.18 2.25 14.45
CA PHE A 288 -13.89 2.84 13.32
C PHE A 288 -14.02 1.85 12.15
N GLN A 289 -12.94 1.13 11.81
CA GLN A 289 -12.95 0.17 10.70
C GLN A 289 -13.85 -1.04 10.95
N LYS A 290 -14.23 -1.29 12.21
CA LYS A 290 -15.28 -2.26 12.53
C LYS A 290 -16.64 -1.85 11.98
N LEU A 291 -16.92 -0.54 11.96
CA LEU A 291 -18.17 0.01 11.42
C LEU A 291 -18.22 -0.11 9.90
N THR A 292 -17.08 0.02 9.22
CA THR A 292 -16.98 -0.10 7.75
C THR A 292 -16.91 -1.54 7.26
N GLY A 293 -16.67 -2.50 8.16
CA GLY A 293 -16.39 -3.90 7.83
C GLY A 293 -14.95 -4.16 7.38
N GLN A 294 -14.03 -3.22 7.61
CA GLN A 294 -12.67 -3.27 7.09
C GLN A 294 -11.60 -3.59 8.14
N THR A 295 -11.94 -3.88 9.40
CA THR A 295 -10.93 -4.14 10.47
C THR A 295 -9.82 -5.10 10.04
N GLY A 296 -10.17 -6.17 9.32
CA GLY A 296 -9.20 -7.17 8.86
C GLY A 296 -8.10 -6.61 7.94
N TYR A 297 -8.31 -5.49 7.24
CA TYR A 297 -7.30 -4.90 6.35
C TYR A 297 -6.25 -4.05 7.08
N TRP A 298 -6.46 -3.79 8.37
CA TRP A 298 -5.67 -2.86 9.17
C TRP A 298 -4.96 -3.53 10.36
N LEU A 299 -4.95 -4.86 10.37
CA LEU A 299 -4.21 -5.68 11.32
C LEU A 299 -3.83 -7.03 10.69
N THR A 300 -2.95 -7.78 11.34
CA THR A 300 -2.60 -9.15 10.96
C THR A 300 -3.78 -10.09 11.22
N SER A 301 -4.53 -10.40 10.17
CA SER A 301 -5.80 -11.14 10.24
C SER A 301 -5.65 -12.62 9.86
N GLY A 302 -4.45 -13.09 9.55
CA GLY A 302 -4.18 -14.39 8.94
C GLY A 302 -4.43 -14.41 7.43
N GLY A 303 -4.58 -13.24 6.80
CA GLY A 303 -4.81 -13.12 5.37
C GLY A 303 -3.52 -13.26 4.56
N GLN A 304 -3.63 -13.74 3.32
CA GLN A 304 -2.45 -13.88 2.44
C GLN A 304 -1.72 -12.54 2.21
N ARG A 305 -2.44 -11.42 2.24
CA ARG A 305 -1.88 -10.08 2.09
C ARG A 305 -1.46 -9.40 3.40
N ASP A 306 -1.46 -10.09 4.54
CA ASP A 306 -0.96 -9.54 5.81
C ASP A 306 0.43 -8.85 5.70
N PRO A 307 1.40 -9.38 4.91
CA PRO A 307 2.68 -8.72 4.70
C PRO A 307 2.62 -7.34 4.02
N ALA A 308 1.51 -6.97 3.39
CA ALA A 308 1.31 -5.66 2.73
C ALA A 308 0.62 -4.63 3.64
N LYS A 309 0.11 -5.04 4.79
CA LYS A 309 -0.63 -4.19 5.73
C LYS A 309 0.22 -3.27 6.62
N PRO A 310 1.52 -3.53 6.90
CA PRO A 310 2.33 -2.59 7.65
C PRO A 310 2.25 -1.17 7.10
N ALA A 311 2.28 -0.20 8.00
CA ALA A 311 2.19 1.21 7.65
C ALA A 311 3.34 1.60 6.70
N THR A 312 3.06 2.50 5.76
CA THR A 312 4.10 3.19 4.99
C THR A 312 4.56 4.44 5.74
N PRO A 313 5.80 4.92 5.51
CA PRO A 313 6.28 6.16 6.11
C PRO A 313 5.36 7.34 5.86
N ILE A 314 5.23 8.19 6.86
CA ILE A 314 4.67 9.54 6.76
C ILE A 314 5.84 10.48 6.50
N THR A 315 5.69 11.37 5.52
CA THR A 315 6.64 12.45 5.27
C THR A 315 5.94 13.79 5.49
N VAL A 316 6.58 14.65 6.28
CA VAL A 316 6.16 16.03 6.52
C VAL A 316 7.24 16.95 6.00
N ASN A 317 6.88 17.86 5.11
CA ASN A 317 7.74 18.95 4.66
C ASN A 317 7.28 20.24 5.32
N ALA A 318 8.20 20.98 5.93
CA ALA A 318 7.90 22.24 6.61
C ALA A 318 7.64 23.40 5.63
N ASP A 319 8.07 23.31 4.39
CA ASP A 319 7.72 24.26 3.33
C ASP A 319 7.60 23.51 1.99
N ALA A 320 6.42 23.56 1.38
CA ALA A 320 6.13 23.00 0.07
C ALA A 320 7.05 23.51 -1.06
N ARG A 321 7.65 24.69 -0.88
CA ARG A 321 8.48 25.38 -1.88
C ARG A 321 9.98 25.14 -1.69
N ALA A 322 10.39 24.65 -0.51
CA ALA A 322 11.76 24.25 -0.24
C ALA A 322 12.07 22.90 -0.91
N PRO A 323 13.35 22.51 -1.05
CA PRO A 323 13.69 21.15 -1.44
C PRO A 323 13.00 20.15 -0.49
N ALA A 324 11.97 19.48 -1.01
CA ALA A 324 11.14 18.57 -0.24
C ALA A 324 11.91 17.27 0.05
N ILE A 325 11.69 16.71 1.24
CA ILE A 325 11.89 15.29 1.48
C ILE A 325 10.90 14.58 0.55
N VAL A 326 11.44 13.96 -0.50
CA VAL A 326 10.65 13.17 -1.44
C VAL A 326 10.52 11.76 -0.87
N PRO A 327 9.30 11.22 -0.73
CA PRO A 327 9.13 9.84 -0.28
C PRO A 327 9.85 8.87 -1.21
N THR A 328 10.57 7.92 -0.63
CA THR A 328 11.20 6.83 -1.40
C THR A 328 10.16 5.78 -1.76
N THR A 329 10.26 5.26 -2.99
CA THR A 329 9.41 4.16 -3.43
C THR A 329 9.85 2.85 -2.77
N GLY A 330 8.93 2.21 -2.07
CA GLY A 330 9.14 0.95 -1.39
C GLY A 330 9.63 1.11 0.04
N GLY A 331 8.72 0.92 0.99
CA GLY A 331 9.00 0.90 2.41
C GLY A 331 9.98 -0.21 2.77
N GLY A 332 11.27 0.11 2.77
CA GLY A 332 12.22 -0.54 3.64
C GLY A 332 11.95 -0.04 5.05
N ALA A 333 11.73 -0.95 5.99
CA ALA A 333 11.75 -0.61 7.41
C ALA A 333 13.11 0.05 7.73
N PRO A 334 13.15 1.21 8.40
CA PRO A 334 14.39 1.67 9.01
C PRO A 334 14.84 0.61 10.01
N SER A 335 16.11 0.20 9.94
CA SER A 335 16.73 -0.61 10.98
C SER A 335 16.99 0.25 12.20
N GLY A 336 15.97 0.46 13.03
CA GLY A 336 16.09 1.03 14.37
C GLY A 336 16.22 -0.08 15.40
N GLY A 337 17.46 -0.41 15.76
CA GLY A 337 17.76 -1.32 16.86
C GLY A 337 17.59 -0.62 18.20
N GLY A 338 16.47 -0.85 18.88
CA GLY A 338 16.22 -0.38 20.23
C GLY A 338 15.05 -1.11 20.86
N ALA A 339 15.31 -2.26 21.49
CA ALA A 339 14.29 -2.94 22.29
C ALA A 339 14.10 -2.17 23.61
N THR A 340 13.01 -1.42 23.77
CA THR A 340 12.44 -1.11 25.09
C THR A 340 10.93 -0.84 24.95
N GLU A 341 10.13 -1.67 25.63
CA GLU A 341 8.66 -1.66 25.77
C GLU A 341 7.82 -1.99 24.51
N ILE A 342 7.02 -3.06 24.60
CA ILE A 342 6.04 -3.45 23.56
C ILE A 342 4.88 -2.45 23.62
N PRO A 343 4.60 -1.66 22.57
CA PRO A 343 3.44 -0.77 22.57
C PRO A 343 2.15 -1.59 22.64
N ARG A 344 1.40 -1.45 23.74
CA ARG A 344 0.05 -2.01 23.90
C ARG A 344 -0.99 -0.94 23.62
N ASN A 345 -1.94 -1.25 22.75
CA ASN A 345 -3.09 -0.41 22.50
C ASN A 345 -4.32 -1.10 23.10
N ASP A 346 -4.67 -0.76 24.34
CA ASP A 346 -5.88 -1.27 24.96
C ASP A 346 -7.09 -0.68 24.22
N ALA A 347 -7.75 -1.51 23.42
CA ALA A 347 -8.95 -1.11 22.70
C ALA A 347 -10.04 -0.67 23.68
N VAL A 348 -10.29 0.64 23.77
CA VAL A 348 -11.46 1.16 24.46
C VAL A 348 -12.67 0.96 23.55
N PHE A 349 -13.31 -0.19 23.71
CA PHE A 349 -14.68 -0.37 23.25
C PHE A 349 -15.57 0.53 24.12
N ALA A 350 -16.22 1.54 23.52
CA ALA A 350 -17.24 2.28 24.24
C ALA A 350 -18.28 1.28 24.81
N PRO A 351 -18.65 1.38 26.11
CA PRO A 351 -19.75 0.60 26.64
C PRO A 351 -20.99 0.85 25.78
N ARG A 352 -21.77 -0.19 25.49
CA ARG A 352 -23.14 0.00 24.99
C ARG A 352 -23.83 1.01 25.91
N GLY A 353 -24.35 2.08 25.33
CA GLY A 353 -25.18 3.04 26.06
C GLY A 353 -26.31 2.33 26.81
N PRO A 354 -26.85 2.93 27.89
CA PRO A 354 -27.80 2.27 28.75
C PRO A 354 -29.02 1.80 27.94
N THR A 355 -29.21 0.48 27.87
CA THR A 355 -30.45 -0.12 27.40
C THR A 355 -31.56 0.34 28.33
N THR A 356 -32.53 1.08 27.77
CA THR A 356 -33.82 1.34 28.40
C THR A 356 -34.37 0.02 28.95
N SER A 357 -34.71 0.03 30.24
CA SER A 357 -35.22 -1.11 31.00
C SER A 357 -36.41 -1.76 30.31
N ALA A 358 -36.27 -3.03 29.93
CA ALA A 358 -37.39 -3.91 29.64
C ALA A 358 -38.09 -4.30 30.97
N PRO A 359 -39.44 -4.38 31.02
CA PRO A 359 -40.19 -4.72 32.23
C PRO A 359 -39.94 -6.17 32.70
N PRO A 360 -40.18 -6.48 34.00
CA PRO A 360 -39.68 -7.70 34.62
C PRO A 360 -40.33 -8.97 34.05
N ALA A 361 -39.48 -9.97 33.83
CA ALA A 361 -39.89 -11.31 33.39
C ALA A 361 -40.64 -12.04 34.50
N VAL A 362 -41.78 -12.63 34.13
CA VAL A 362 -42.52 -13.60 34.94
C VAL A 362 -41.70 -14.89 35.04
N ALA A 363 -41.58 -15.42 36.25
CA ALA A 363 -40.81 -16.61 36.57
C ALA A 363 -41.34 -17.88 35.88
N ALA A 364 -40.43 -18.69 35.34
CA ALA A 364 -40.65 -20.11 35.07
C ALA A 364 -39.38 -20.92 35.36
N THR A 365 -39.62 -22.11 35.90
CA THR A 365 -38.79 -23.06 36.66
C THR A 365 -37.55 -23.67 35.99
N PRO A 366 -36.60 -24.21 36.77
CA PRO A 366 -35.30 -24.72 36.29
C PRO A 366 -35.40 -26.16 35.78
N GLN A 367 -34.83 -26.43 34.60
CA GLN A 367 -34.52 -27.79 34.15
C GLN A 367 -33.18 -27.84 33.41
N GLY A 368 -32.33 -28.77 33.86
CA GLY A 368 -31.47 -29.57 32.99
C GLY A 368 -30.08 -29.04 32.71
N THR A 369 -29.12 -29.47 33.53
CA THR A 369 -27.69 -29.54 33.18
C THR A 369 -27.46 -30.39 31.92
N ALA A 370 -26.81 -29.82 30.92
CA ALA A 370 -26.07 -30.59 29.91
C ALA A 370 -24.86 -29.78 29.43
N GLN A 371 -23.70 -30.09 30.01
CA GLN A 371 -22.41 -29.83 29.38
C GLN A 371 -22.33 -30.67 28.10
N ALA A 372 -21.99 -30.02 26.99
CA ALA A 372 -21.39 -30.70 25.85
C ALA A 372 -20.31 -29.80 25.26
N ALA A 373 -19.06 -30.26 25.42
CA ALA A 373 -17.90 -29.72 24.74
C ALA A 373 -18.12 -29.78 23.23
N SER A 374 -17.98 -28.64 22.54
CA SER A 374 -17.88 -28.64 21.07
C SER A 374 -16.48 -29.07 20.67
N THR A 375 -16.25 -30.38 20.59
CA THR A 375 -15.19 -30.96 19.77
C THR A 375 -15.62 -30.83 18.31
N VAL A 376 -15.12 -29.82 17.60
CA VAL A 376 -15.19 -29.80 16.13
C VAL A 376 -14.18 -30.82 15.61
N GLN A 377 -14.71 -31.99 15.28
CA GLN A 377 -14.02 -33.05 14.58
C GLN A 377 -13.68 -32.56 13.17
N ARG A 378 -12.38 -32.56 12.84
CA ARG A 378 -11.85 -32.22 11.51
C ARG A 378 -12.38 -33.23 10.49
N ALA A 379 -13.47 -32.91 9.80
CA ALA A 379 -13.93 -33.66 8.65
C ALA A 379 -13.04 -33.31 7.45
N ASN A 380 -12.12 -34.22 7.10
CA ASN A 380 -11.50 -34.21 5.78
C ASN A 380 -12.56 -34.64 4.76
N ALA A 381 -13.34 -33.69 4.26
CA ALA A 381 -14.19 -33.86 3.09
C ALA A 381 -14.01 -32.63 2.17
N PRO A 382 -13.64 -32.80 0.89
CA PRO A 382 -13.41 -31.69 -0.02
C PRO A 382 -14.73 -30.99 -0.37
N LEU A 383 -14.80 -29.69 -0.08
CA LEU A 383 -15.88 -28.80 -0.53
C LEU A 383 -15.57 -28.27 -1.93
N VAL A 384 -15.67 -29.15 -2.93
CA VAL A 384 -15.92 -28.78 -4.33
C VAL A 384 -17.18 -29.53 -4.74
N PRO A 385 -18.27 -28.86 -5.14
CA PRO A 385 -19.39 -29.54 -5.78
C PRO A 385 -18.88 -30.19 -7.06
N GLY A 386 -18.98 -31.52 -7.15
CA GLY A 386 -18.64 -32.27 -8.35
C GLY A 386 -19.46 -31.76 -9.53
N ALA A 387 -18.79 -31.11 -10.48
CA ALA A 387 -19.36 -30.82 -11.77
C ALA A 387 -19.76 -32.14 -12.43
N SER A 388 -21.02 -32.20 -12.79
CA SER A 388 -21.72 -33.18 -13.62
C SER A 388 -20.82 -34.02 -14.54
N ASP A 389 -20.54 -35.26 -14.12
CA ASP A 389 -20.09 -36.34 -15.00
C ASP A 389 -21.30 -36.93 -15.74
N VAL A 390 -21.85 -36.19 -16.71
CA VAL A 390 -22.60 -36.76 -17.85
C VAL A 390 -22.48 -35.79 -19.03
N LEU A 391 -21.44 -35.96 -19.85
CA LEU A 391 -21.41 -35.75 -21.32
C LEU A 391 -20.00 -36.05 -21.85
N THR A 392 -19.81 -37.28 -22.30
CA THR A 392 -19.00 -37.73 -23.45
C THR A 392 -17.61 -37.12 -23.71
N PRO A 393 -16.52 -37.93 -23.70
CA PRO A 393 -15.20 -37.50 -24.17
C PRO A 393 -15.14 -37.61 -25.71
N LEU A 394 -15.69 -36.63 -26.44
CA LEU A 394 -15.51 -36.58 -27.91
C LEU A 394 -15.56 -35.19 -28.57
N VAL A 395 -15.52 -34.08 -27.82
CA VAL A 395 -15.77 -32.75 -28.42
C VAL A 395 -14.53 -31.82 -28.43
N LEU A 396 -13.49 -32.11 -27.67
CA LEU A 396 -12.26 -31.28 -27.66
C LEU A 396 -11.28 -31.48 -28.84
N PRO A 397 -11.21 -32.63 -29.57
CA PRO A 397 -10.42 -32.69 -30.81
C PRO A 397 -11.19 -32.24 -32.06
N LEU A 398 -12.52 -32.06 -31.99
CA LEU A 398 -13.35 -31.67 -33.15
C LEU A 398 -13.52 -30.15 -33.31
N GLY A 399 -13.55 -29.38 -32.20
CA GLY A 399 -13.64 -27.92 -32.28
C GLY A 399 -12.41 -27.25 -32.89
N GLY A 400 -11.22 -27.74 -32.53
CA GLY A 400 -9.95 -27.21 -33.07
C GLY A 400 -9.72 -27.55 -34.55
N THR A 401 -10.16 -28.72 -35.00
CA THR A 401 -10.00 -29.15 -36.41
C THR A 401 -10.99 -28.43 -37.34
N LEU A 402 -12.23 -28.18 -36.89
CA LEU A 402 -13.19 -27.37 -37.65
C LEU A 402 -12.74 -25.91 -37.81
N LEU A 403 -12.17 -25.31 -36.76
CA LEU A 403 -11.64 -23.94 -36.82
C LEU A 403 -10.42 -23.86 -37.75
N ALA A 404 -9.51 -24.84 -37.68
CA ALA A 404 -8.33 -24.89 -38.57
C ALA A 404 -8.69 -25.10 -40.04
N MET A 405 -9.70 -25.93 -40.32
CA MET A 405 -10.24 -26.12 -41.68
C MET A 405 -10.91 -24.85 -42.19
N LEU A 406 -11.70 -24.16 -41.35
CA LEU A 406 -12.34 -22.90 -41.72
C LEU A 406 -11.30 -21.83 -42.07
N VAL A 407 -10.25 -21.68 -41.27
CA VAL A 407 -9.14 -20.75 -41.53
C VAL A 407 -8.42 -21.10 -42.83
N SER A 408 -8.18 -22.38 -43.09
CA SER A 408 -7.50 -22.85 -44.32
C SER A 408 -8.34 -22.61 -45.59
N VAL A 409 -9.66 -22.80 -45.51
CA VAL A 409 -10.59 -22.52 -46.61
C VAL A 409 -10.68 -21.01 -46.87
N LEU A 410 -10.79 -20.19 -45.83
CA LEU A 410 -10.83 -18.72 -45.96
C LEU A 410 -9.52 -18.16 -46.55
N ALA A 411 -8.36 -18.70 -46.14
CA ALA A 411 -7.07 -18.33 -46.70
C ALA A 411 -6.95 -18.70 -48.18
N SER A 412 -7.39 -19.91 -48.56
CA SER A 412 -7.37 -20.38 -49.94
C SER A 412 -8.30 -19.57 -50.85
N LEU A 413 -9.49 -19.19 -50.36
CA LEU A 413 -10.42 -18.34 -51.10
C LEU A 413 -9.89 -16.90 -51.25
N HIS A 414 -9.14 -16.39 -50.27
CA HIS A 414 -8.48 -15.09 -50.36
C HIS A 414 -7.34 -15.10 -51.39
N LEU A 415 -6.46 -16.11 -51.34
CA LEU A 415 -5.37 -16.30 -52.31
C LEU A 415 -5.88 -16.52 -53.74
N ALA A 416 -7.02 -17.17 -53.92
CA ALA A 416 -7.68 -17.34 -55.21
C ALA A 416 -8.46 -16.10 -55.69
N GLY A 417 -8.43 -14.99 -54.93
CA GLY A 417 -9.11 -13.74 -55.27
C GLY A 417 -10.64 -13.78 -55.17
N ARG A 418 -11.21 -14.85 -54.59
CA ARG A 418 -12.65 -15.06 -54.46
C ARG A 418 -13.23 -14.51 -53.16
N LEU A 419 -12.39 -14.17 -52.19
CA LEU A 419 -12.75 -13.49 -50.95
C LEU A 419 -11.88 -12.23 -50.77
N ARG A 420 -12.50 -11.06 -50.64
CA ARG A 420 -11.80 -9.81 -50.28
C ARG A 420 -12.24 -9.37 -48.90
N PHE A 421 -11.29 -9.29 -47.97
CA PHE A 421 -11.57 -8.82 -46.62
C PHE A 421 -11.73 -7.29 -46.60
N PRO A 422 -12.59 -6.73 -45.73
CA PRO A 422 -12.88 -5.29 -45.71
C PRO A 422 -11.65 -4.41 -45.48
N TRP A 423 -10.60 -4.95 -44.83
CA TRP A 423 -9.34 -4.27 -44.55
C TRP A 423 -8.28 -4.41 -45.64
N SER A 424 -8.52 -5.14 -46.74
CA SER A 424 -7.53 -5.33 -47.81
C SER A 424 -7.58 -4.25 -48.90
N ARG A 425 -8.01 -3.02 -48.56
CA ARG A 425 -7.86 -1.83 -49.43
C ARG A 425 -6.80 -0.91 -48.84
N ALA A 426 -5.56 -1.12 -49.26
CA ALA A 426 -4.48 -0.15 -49.26
C ALA A 426 -3.65 -0.37 -50.53
#